data_AF-A0A2W7NPD5-F1
#
_entry.id   AF-A0A2W7NPD5-F1
#
_cell.length_a   1.000
_cell.length_b   1.000
_cell.length_c   1.000
_cell.angle_alpha   90.00
_cell.angle_beta   90.00
_cell.angle_gamma   90.00
#
_symmetry.space_group_name_H-M   'P 1'
#
loop_
_entity.id
_entity.type
_entity.pdbx_description
1 polymer ?
#
loop_
_entity_poly.entity_id
_entity_poly.type
_entity_poly.pdbx_seq_one_letter_code
_entity_poly.pdbx_strand_id
1 'polypeptide(L)'
;MTKIQFKKEKISVQNINRMRFWIGILAGLVSAISISLFFNLSRETFRFLTSISADLLILKENELLFFNFFFSFLSAVLGLSITIWIWMQNKKHNRPKDRIYKNLSVTNALLIFWVILMVLSRFGSILPIVLFGAPGYDNHLNLYEEYWILFVLMPIVVFMQSWFAVRLVYQAGSWIFLSFLCCLLTAFMLQLTTAVNQDELNSVYHLRFHKDYNYIDHELTIAKGKYGVSFDNHTIEVLKKRETESSIQQIVSVKKAFSYDMPVTMDTIILQKIIIRNYKKGSWSFFRRNSIENWPYALPIDILKQLDYFDPNSNQAIELCDILKEMIDLVNTPEIHWEECQNFTETERRRSFGAKYHIPDPLIEQLKDVRERLLEDDRYADFSNDFNAINDRE
;
A
#
# COMPACT_ATOMS: atom_id res chain seq x y z
N MET A 1 0.29 50.81 -52.13
CA MET A 1 -0.14 50.16 -50.88
C MET A 1 0.90 49.11 -50.49
N THR A 2 1.73 49.40 -49.49
CA THR A 2 2.68 48.44 -48.93
C THR A 2 1.90 47.37 -48.14
N LYS A 3 2.00 46.10 -48.58
CA LYS A 3 1.51 44.95 -47.80
C LYS A 3 2.34 44.87 -46.51
N ILE A 4 1.85 45.47 -45.43
CA ILE A 4 2.43 45.28 -44.09
C ILE A 4 2.13 43.84 -43.68
N GLN A 5 3.04 42.91 -43.98
CA GLN A 5 3.00 41.57 -43.42
C GLN A 5 3.35 41.66 -41.93
N PHE A 6 2.34 41.62 -41.07
CA PHE A 6 2.55 41.50 -39.64
C PHE A 6 3.13 40.12 -39.29
N LYS A 7 4.47 40.04 -39.24
CA LYS A 7 5.22 38.84 -38.81
C LYS A 7 5.14 38.74 -37.27
N LYS A 8 4.95 37.53 -36.74
CA LYS A 8 5.02 37.26 -35.29
C LYS A 8 6.38 37.68 -34.75
N GLU A 9 6.40 38.32 -33.58
CA GLU A 9 7.65 38.66 -32.89
C GLU A 9 8.37 37.38 -32.45
N LYS A 10 9.71 37.40 -32.43
CA LYS A 10 10.50 36.37 -31.76
C LYS A 10 10.32 36.49 -30.25
N ILE A 11 10.20 35.36 -29.55
CA ILE A 11 10.22 35.39 -28.08
C ILE A 11 11.60 35.89 -27.62
N SER A 12 11.60 36.92 -26.77
CA SER A 12 12.81 37.52 -26.21
C SER A 12 12.48 38.22 -24.90
N VAL A 13 13.50 38.38 -24.05
CA VAL A 13 13.40 39.09 -22.77
C VAL A 13 12.85 40.51 -22.95
N GLN A 14 13.22 41.18 -24.03
CA GLN A 14 12.75 42.54 -24.33
C GLN A 14 11.27 42.56 -24.75
N ASN A 15 10.82 41.59 -25.54
CA ASN A 15 9.44 41.52 -26.02
C ASN A 15 8.45 41.10 -24.92
N ILE A 16 8.91 40.36 -23.90
CA ILE A 16 8.11 39.99 -22.73
C ILE A 16 8.12 41.08 -21.64
N ASN A 17 9.15 41.94 -21.61
CA ASN A 17 9.58 42.79 -20.48
C ASN A 17 10.55 42.06 -19.54
N ARG A 18 11.73 42.65 -19.30
CA ARG A 18 12.83 42.08 -18.50
C ARG A 18 12.39 41.70 -17.09
N MET A 19 11.65 42.56 -16.40
CA MET A 19 11.21 42.32 -15.03
C MET A 19 10.25 41.13 -14.99
N ARG A 20 9.26 41.11 -15.90
CA ARG A 20 8.27 40.03 -16.00
C ARG A 20 8.90 38.69 -16.39
N PHE A 21 9.91 38.74 -17.27
CA PHE A 21 10.62 37.54 -17.69
C PHE A 21 11.23 36.82 -16.48
N TRP A 22 12.00 37.54 -15.66
CA TRP A 22 12.67 36.99 -14.48
C TRP A 22 11.71 36.65 -13.35
N ILE A 23 10.69 37.48 -13.08
CA ILE A 23 9.64 37.16 -12.10
C ILE A 23 8.91 35.87 -12.50
N GLY A 24 8.62 35.70 -13.79
CA GLY A 24 7.99 34.49 -14.32
C GLY A 24 8.82 33.25 -14.02
N ILE A 25 10.12 33.29 -14.31
CA ILE A 25 11.04 32.17 -14.03
C ILE A 25 11.10 31.87 -12.54
N LEU A 26 11.27 32.89 -11.70
CA LEU A 26 11.37 32.72 -10.25
C LEU A 26 10.07 32.11 -9.69
N ALA A 27 8.91 32.64 -10.07
CA ALA A 27 7.61 32.12 -9.64
C ALA A 27 7.39 30.69 -10.12
N GLY A 28 7.81 30.36 -11.35
CA GLY A 28 7.74 29.01 -11.88
C GLY A 28 8.62 28.01 -11.11
N LEU A 29 9.84 28.40 -10.76
CA LEU A 29 10.74 27.58 -9.94
C LEU A 29 10.21 27.35 -8.53
N VAL A 30 9.76 28.41 -7.85
CA VAL A 30 9.14 28.30 -6.52
C VAL A 30 7.91 27.38 -6.59
N SER A 31 7.05 27.56 -7.59
CA SER A 31 5.89 26.70 -7.79
C SER A 31 6.28 25.24 -8.03
N ALA A 32 7.30 24.98 -8.85
CA ALA A 32 7.78 23.62 -9.10
C ALA A 32 8.31 22.95 -7.83
N ILE A 33 9.06 23.68 -6.99
CA ILE A 33 9.54 23.17 -5.69
C ILE A 33 8.36 22.86 -4.77
N SER A 34 7.43 23.80 -4.60
CA SER A 34 6.26 23.63 -3.73
C SER A 34 5.38 22.45 -4.17
N ILE A 35 5.13 22.31 -5.48
CA ILE A 35 4.32 21.21 -6.03
C ILE A 35 5.04 19.87 -5.87
N SER A 36 6.37 19.81 -6.09
CA SER A 36 7.15 18.58 -5.93
C SER A 36 7.12 18.09 -4.48
N LEU A 37 7.36 18.99 -3.52
CA LEU A 37 7.24 18.69 -2.10
C LEU A 37 5.84 18.22 -1.73
N PHE A 38 4.81 18.91 -2.24
CA PHE A 38 3.42 18.54 -2.00
C PHE A 38 3.10 17.13 -2.52
N PHE A 39 3.52 16.77 -3.74
CA PHE A 39 3.27 15.44 -4.29
C PHE A 39 3.98 14.34 -3.50
N ASN A 40 5.27 14.50 -3.21
CA ASN A 40 6.03 13.49 -2.46
C ASN A 40 5.49 13.31 -1.04
N LEU A 41 5.20 14.40 -0.33
CA LEU A 41 4.62 14.34 1.02
C LEU A 41 3.21 13.76 1.01
N SER A 42 2.39 14.12 0.03
CA SER A 42 1.03 13.58 -0.11
C SER A 42 1.06 12.08 -0.35
N ARG A 43 1.99 11.56 -1.17
CA ARG A 43 2.15 10.11 -1.39
C ARG A 43 2.41 9.39 -0.07
N GLU A 44 3.39 9.83 0.72
CA GLU A 44 3.70 9.18 2.00
C GLU A 44 2.56 9.32 3.01
N THR A 45 1.88 10.47 3.03
CA THR A 45 0.68 10.68 3.85
C THR A 45 -0.41 9.69 3.49
N PHE A 46 -0.69 9.49 2.20
CA PHE A 46 -1.68 8.51 1.76
C PHE A 46 -1.26 7.08 2.06
N ARG A 47 0.02 6.70 1.85
CA ARG A 47 0.53 5.38 2.24
C ARG A 47 0.37 5.10 3.73
N PHE A 48 0.66 6.10 4.57
CA PHE A 48 0.43 6.01 6.00
C PHE A 48 -1.06 5.84 6.32
N LEU A 49 -1.94 6.65 5.72
CA LEU A 49 -3.38 6.57 5.96
C LEU A 49 -3.96 5.21 5.55
N THR A 50 -3.56 4.67 4.40
CA THR A 50 -4.02 3.35 3.94
C THR A 50 -3.48 2.22 4.81
N SER A 51 -2.29 2.37 5.41
CA SER A 51 -1.70 1.38 6.32
C SER A 51 -2.48 1.19 7.64
N ILE A 52 -3.46 2.07 7.92
CA ILE A 52 -4.35 1.93 9.06
C ILE A 52 -5.42 0.85 8.79
N SER A 53 -5.85 0.70 7.53
CA SER A 53 -6.94 -0.20 7.13
C SER A 53 -6.52 -1.35 6.21
N ALA A 54 -5.28 -1.36 5.72
CA ALA A 54 -4.72 -2.37 4.83
C ALA A 54 -3.22 -2.56 5.11
N ASP A 55 -2.61 -3.57 4.48
CA ASP A 55 -1.16 -3.73 4.52
C ASP A 55 -0.45 -2.51 3.89
N LEU A 56 0.69 -2.09 4.45
CA LEU A 56 1.45 -0.96 3.91
C LEU A 56 1.91 -1.27 2.48
N LEU A 57 1.57 -0.39 1.55
CA LEU A 57 2.10 -0.42 0.19
C LEU A 57 3.60 -0.07 0.24
N ILE A 58 4.47 -1.06 0.08
CA ILE A 58 5.93 -0.88 0.03
C ILE A 58 6.36 -0.87 -1.44
N LEU A 59 6.83 0.29 -1.91
CA LEU A 59 7.31 0.43 -3.29
C LEU A 59 8.73 -0.10 -3.41
N LYS A 60 9.00 -0.89 -4.45
CA LYS A 60 10.37 -1.31 -4.79
C LYS A 60 11.21 -0.10 -5.14
N GLU A 61 12.54 -0.21 -5.01
CA GLU A 61 13.47 0.91 -5.28
C GLU A 61 13.26 1.52 -6.68
N ASN A 62 13.09 0.68 -7.71
CA ASN A 62 12.84 1.11 -9.08
C ASN A 62 11.51 1.86 -9.23
N GLU A 63 10.45 1.38 -8.56
CA GLU A 63 9.12 2.02 -8.57
C GLU A 63 9.16 3.37 -7.85
N LEU A 64 9.82 3.42 -6.69
CA LEU A 64 10.00 4.65 -5.93
C LEU A 64 10.73 5.71 -6.77
N LEU A 65 11.86 5.31 -7.38
CA LEU A 65 12.66 6.19 -8.23
C LEU A 65 11.83 6.71 -9.41
N PHE A 66 11.06 5.82 -10.05
CA PHE A 66 10.15 6.17 -11.14
C PHE A 66 9.12 7.23 -10.73
N PHE A 67 8.38 7.00 -9.63
CA PHE A 67 7.35 7.95 -9.18
C PHE A 67 7.93 9.29 -8.72
N ASN A 68 9.08 9.27 -8.04
CA ASN A 68 9.77 10.50 -7.67
C ASN A 68 10.13 11.32 -8.95
N PHE A 69 10.64 10.66 -10.00
CA PHE A 69 10.97 11.35 -11.25
C PHE A 69 9.71 11.88 -11.93
N PHE A 70 8.65 11.08 -11.98
CA PHE A 70 7.36 11.51 -12.50
C PHE A 70 6.87 12.80 -11.82
N PHE A 71 6.83 12.83 -10.48
CA PHE A 71 6.42 14.03 -9.75
C PHE A 71 7.34 15.21 -10.00
N SER A 72 8.65 14.99 -10.10
CA SER A 72 9.63 16.04 -10.37
C SER A 72 9.46 16.64 -11.78
N PHE A 73 9.31 15.79 -12.81
CA PHE A 73 9.05 16.24 -14.19
C PHE A 73 7.72 16.98 -14.32
N LEU A 74 6.67 16.45 -13.70
CA LEU A 74 5.35 17.07 -13.74
C LEU A 74 5.36 18.43 -13.04
N SER A 75 6.01 18.52 -11.88
CA SER A 75 6.17 19.78 -11.14
C SER A 75 6.95 20.82 -11.92
N ALA A 76 8.05 20.42 -12.59
CA ALA A 76 8.84 21.32 -13.43
C ALA A 76 8.02 21.89 -14.61
N VAL A 77 7.19 21.07 -15.24
CA VAL A 77 6.34 21.50 -16.37
C VAL A 77 5.13 22.32 -15.90
N LEU A 78 4.57 22.03 -14.72
CA LEU A 78 3.53 22.87 -14.11
C LEU A 78 4.10 24.23 -13.69
N GLY A 79 5.33 24.28 -13.16
CA GLY A 79 6.07 25.52 -12.91
C GLY A 79 6.33 26.32 -14.19
N LEU A 80 6.62 25.67 -15.32
CA LEU A 80 6.70 26.32 -16.62
C LEU A 80 5.35 26.95 -17.02
N SER A 81 4.23 26.31 -16.70
CA SER A 81 2.89 26.85 -16.98
C SER A 81 2.65 28.18 -16.22
N ILE A 82 3.11 28.27 -14.97
CA ILE A 82 3.11 29.52 -14.18
C ILE A 82 4.03 30.58 -14.80
N THR A 83 5.22 30.18 -15.26
CA THR A 83 6.16 31.07 -15.98
C THR A 83 5.49 31.69 -17.20
N ILE A 84 4.86 30.87 -18.04
CA ILE A 84 4.19 31.30 -19.27
C ILE A 84 3.00 32.20 -18.96
N TRP A 85 2.22 31.86 -17.92
CA TRP A 85 1.11 32.68 -17.46
C TRP A 85 1.56 34.12 -17.16
N ILE A 86 2.68 34.30 -16.42
CA ILE A 86 3.23 35.62 -16.11
C ILE A 86 3.77 36.32 -17.38
N TRP A 87 4.48 35.59 -18.24
CA TRP A 87 5.02 36.14 -19.49
C TRP A 87 3.93 36.66 -20.43
N MET A 88 2.79 35.98 -20.50
CA MET A 88 1.71 36.29 -21.45
C MET A 88 0.81 37.45 -21.03
N GLN A 89 0.85 37.88 -19.77
CA GLN A 89 0.08 39.03 -19.28
C GLN A 89 0.57 40.40 -19.79
N ASN A 90 1.58 40.44 -20.67
CA ASN A 90 2.14 41.69 -21.18
C ASN A 90 1.15 42.45 -22.10
N LYS A 91 0.92 43.74 -21.78
CA LYS A 91 0.06 44.67 -22.52
C LYS A 91 0.64 45.17 -23.85
N LYS A 92 1.90 44.86 -24.19
CA LYS A 92 2.50 45.22 -25.48
C LYS A 92 1.85 44.40 -26.61
N HIS A 93 1.29 45.05 -27.63
CA HIS A 93 0.66 44.38 -28.77
C HIS A 93 1.11 45.02 -30.07
N ASN A 94 1.61 44.21 -31.01
CA ASN A 94 1.97 44.69 -32.35
C ASN A 94 0.91 44.32 -33.39
N ARG A 95 0.08 43.32 -33.11
CA ARG A 95 -1.01 42.88 -34.00
C ARG A 95 -2.35 42.93 -33.26
N PRO A 96 -3.46 43.23 -33.96
CA PRO A 96 -4.79 43.28 -33.36
C PRO A 96 -5.22 41.94 -32.74
N LYS A 97 -4.80 40.82 -33.35
CA LYS A 97 -5.09 39.46 -32.85
C LYS A 97 -4.20 39.03 -31.66
N ASP A 98 -3.11 39.74 -31.36
CA ASP A 98 -2.19 39.37 -30.28
C ASP A 98 -2.87 39.45 -28.91
N ARG A 99 -3.78 40.41 -28.73
CA ARG A 99 -4.55 40.53 -27.48
C ARG A 99 -5.39 39.27 -27.22
N ILE A 100 -6.08 38.79 -28.25
CA ILE A 100 -6.93 37.59 -28.16
C ILE A 100 -6.05 36.36 -27.90
N TYR A 101 -4.97 36.18 -28.66
CA TYR A 101 -4.09 35.03 -28.49
C TYR A 101 -3.36 35.04 -27.15
N LYS A 102 -2.93 36.20 -26.63
CA LYS A 102 -2.36 36.31 -25.28
C LYS A 102 -3.35 35.93 -24.20
N ASN A 103 -4.58 36.45 -24.28
CA ASN A 103 -5.63 36.07 -23.34
C ASN A 103 -5.90 34.56 -23.40
N LEU A 104 -5.98 33.98 -24.60
CA LEU A 104 -6.11 32.54 -24.78
C LEU A 104 -4.93 31.79 -24.15
N SER A 105 -3.69 32.24 -24.33
CA SER A 105 -2.51 31.61 -23.73
C SER A 105 -2.53 31.69 -22.20
N VAL A 106 -2.94 32.82 -21.62
CA VAL A 106 -3.11 33.01 -20.17
C VAL A 106 -4.17 32.05 -19.62
N THR A 107 -5.35 32.02 -20.23
CA THR A 107 -6.44 31.13 -19.80
C THR A 107 -6.06 29.67 -19.97
N ASN A 108 -5.44 29.29 -21.08
CA ASN A 108 -5.03 27.91 -21.34
C ASN A 108 -3.95 27.45 -20.37
N ALA A 109 -2.93 28.27 -20.08
CA ALA A 109 -1.88 27.93 -19.11
C ALA A 109 -2.44 27.66 -17.71
N LEU A 110 -3.34 28.52 -17.23
CA LEU A 110 -4.01 28.30 -15.94
C LEU A 110 -4.96 27.10 -15.97
N LEU A 111 -5.73 26.94 -17.05
CA LEU A 111 -6.67 25.83 -17.19
C LEU A 111 -5.94 24.49 -17.12
N ILE A 112 -4.87 24.32 -17.90
CA ILE A 112 -4.09 23.08 -17.89
C ILE A 112 -3.47 22.83 -16.52
N PHE A 113 -2.89 23.87 -15.92
CA PHE A 113 -2.31 23.79 -14.58
C PHE A 113 -3.34 23.25 -13.58
N TRP A 114 -4.52 23.86 -13.51
CA TRP A 114 -5.57 23.46 -12.57
C TRP A 114 -6.23 22.12 -12.92
N VAL A 115 -6.44 21.81 -14.20
CA VAL A 115 -7.00 20.52 -14.64
C VAL A 115 -6.06 19.39 -14.26
N ILE A 116 -4.76 19.53 -14.51
CA ILE A 116 -3.78 18.50 -14.14
C ILE A 116 -3.72 18.34 -12.62
N LEU A 117 -3.69 19.43 -11.85
CA LEU A 117 -3.75 19.34 -10.38
C LEU A 117 -5.05 18.68 -9.89
N MET A 118 -6.19 18.97 -10.50
CA MET A 118 -7.47 18.35 -10.15
C MET A 118 -7.49 16.86 -10.47
N VAL A 119 -6.98 16.46 -11.65
CA VAL A 119 -6.86 15.06 -12.06
C VAL A 119 -5.94 14.32 -11.08
N LEU A 120 -4.75 14.85 -10.79
CA LEU A 120 -3.83 14.23 -9.83
C LEU A 120 -4.40 14.18 -8.43
N SER A 121 -5.08 15.23 -7.97
CA SER A 121 -5.72 15.24 -6.66
C SER A 121 -6.82 14.19 -6.58
N ARG A 122 -7.66 14.06 -7.62
CA ARG A 122 -8.72 13.06 -7.67
C ARG A 122 -8.17 11.64 -7.75
N PHE A 123 -7.36 11.32 -8.77
CA PHE A 123 -6.84 9.96 -8.92
C PHE A 123 -5.82 9.61 -7.84
N GLY A 124 -4.99 10.57 -7.42
CA GLY A 124 -4.00 10.39 -6.37
C GLY A 124 -4.59 10.27 -4.97
N SER A 125 -5.84 10.65 -4.73
CA SER A 125 -6.55 10.39 -3.46
C SER A 125 -7.50 9.21 -3.55
N ILE A 126 -8.26 9.09 -4.63
CA ILE A 126 -9.25 8.03 -4.82
C ILE A 126 -8.57 6.67 -4.95
N LEU A 127 -7.49 6.55 -5.73
CA LEU A 127 -6.82 5.25 -5.90
C LEU A 127 -6.25 4.74 -4.57
N PRO A 128 -5.50 5.55 -3.77
CA PRO A 128 -5.06 5.08 -2.47
C PRO A 128 -6.21 4.78 -1.51
N ILE A 129 -7.20 5.65 -1.38
CA ILE A 129 -8.26 5.46 -0.36
C ILE A 129 -9.19 4.30 -0.73
N VAL A 130 -9.61 4.20 -2.00
CA VAL A 130 -10.65 3.26 -2.44
C VAL A 130 -10.06 1.91 -2.87
N LEU A 131 -8.89 1.89 -3.52
CA LEU A 131 -8.28 0.64 -3.96
C LEU A 131 -7.23 0.16 -2.96
N PHE A 132 -6.18 0.93 -2.73
CA PHE A 132 -5.06 0.47 -1.89
C PHE A 132 -5.43 0.39 -0.40
N GLY A 133 -6.41 1.17 0.05
CA GLY A 133 -6.97 1.14 1.40
C GLY A 133 -8.11 0.15 1.58
N ALA A 134 -8.57 -0.50 0.51
CA ALA A 134 -9.60 -1.53 0.61
C ALA A 134 -9.03 -2.81 1.23
N PRO A 135 -9.72 -3.38 2.24
CA PRO A 135 -9.37 -4.71 2.75
C PRO A 135 -9.43 -5.73 1.60
N GLY A 136 -8.42 -6.57 1.47
CA GLY A 136 -8.31 -7.57 0.41
C GLY A 136 -7.49 -7.14 -0.80
N TYR A 137 -7.11 -5.87 -0.93
CA TYR A 137 -6.29 -5.47 -2.08
C TYR A 137 -4.93 -6.19 -2.10
N ASP A 138 -4.63 -6.86 -3.21
CA ASP A 138 -3.42 -7.69 -3.36
C ASP A 138 -2.64 -7.35 -4.62
N ASN A 139 -2.35 -6.06 -4.79
CA ASN A 139 -1.58 -5.53 -5.91
C ASN A 139 -2.13 -5.85 -7.31
N HIS A 140 -3.45 -6.03 -7.44
CA HIS A 140 -4.13 -6.30 -8.71
C HIS A 140 -4.01 -5.19 -9.76
N LEU A 141 -3.59 -3.99 -9.35
CA LEU A 141 -3.35 -2.84 -10.22
C LEU A 141 -1.93 -2.32 -10.04
N ASN A 142 -1.03 -2.71 -10.94
CA ASN A 142 0.35 -2.21 -10.93
C ASN A 142 0.52 -1.01 -11.88
N LEU A 143 0.44 0.21 -11.33
CA LEU A 143 0.59 1.45 -12.10
C LEU A 143 1.96 1.60 -12.77
N TYR A 144 3.00 0.97 -12.21
CA TYR A 144 4.35 1.00 -12.77
C TYR A 144 4.49 0.01 -13.93
N GLU A 145 4.16 -1.26 -13.74
CA GLU A 145 4.38 -2.26 -14.78
C GLU A 145 3.40 -2.11 -15.95
N GLU A 146 2.14 -1.83 -15.69
CA GLU A 146 1.09 -1.82 -16.70
C GLU A 146 0.89 -0.43 -17.36
N TYR A 147 1.12 0.65 -16.62
CA TYR A 147 0.71 2.00 -17.03
C TYR A 147 1.84 3.04 -17.06
N TRP A 148 3.13 2.65 -16.97
CA TRP A 148 4.24 3.61 -16.94
C TRP A 148 4.23 4.64 -18.08
N ILE A 149 3.79 4.23 -19.28
CA ILE A 149 3.73 5.10 -20.47
C ILE A 149 2.83 6.31 -20.20
N LEU A 150 1.73 6.14 -19.48
CA LEU A 150 0.80 7.23 -19.14
C LEU A 150 1.51 8.30 -18.30
N PHE A 151 2.27 7.88 -17.29
CA PHE A 151 3.02 8.76 -16.40
C PHE A 151 4.14 9.50 -17.15
N VAL A 152 4.80 8.86 -18.13
CA VAL A 152 5.81 9.53 -18.98
C VAL A 152 5.16 10.53 -19.94
N LEU A 153 4.04 10.18 -20.55
CA LEU A 153 3.36 11.04 -21.52
C LEU A 153 2.74 12.28 -20.89
N MET A 154 2.26 12.20 -19.65
CA MET A 154 1.55 13.30 -19.00
C MET A 154 2.39 14.59 -18.92
N PRO A 155 3.62 14.61 -18.35
CA PRO A 155 4.48 15.80 -18.37
C PRO A 155 4.80 16.29 -19.79
N ILE A 156 5.01 15.37 -20.74
CA ILE A 156 5.31 15.72 -22.15
C ILE A 156 4.14 16.47 -22.78
N VAL A 157 2.91 15.97 -22.59
CA VAL A 157 1.69 16.59 -23.12
C VAL A 157 1.48 17.98 -22.52
N VAL A 158 1.64 18.13 -21.20
CA VAL A 158 1.52 19.43 -20.53
C VAL A 158 2.58 20.41 -21.06
N PHE A 159 3.80 19.95 -21.28
CA PHE A 159 4.89 20.78 -21.82
C PHE A 159 4.57 21.25 -23.25
N MET A 160 4.16 20.33 -24.11
CA MET A 160 3.82 20.64 -25.50
C MET A 160 2.64 21.60 -25.58
N GLN A 161 1.61 21.40 -24.76
CA GLN A 161 0.43 22.23 -24.73
C GLN A 161 0.74 23.66 -24.22
N SER A 162 1.61 23.79 -23.22
CA SER A 162 2.13 25.07 -22.75
C SER A 162 2.83 25.85 -23.88
N TRP A 163 3.68 25.19 -24.67
CA TRP A 163 4.35 25.83 -25.80
C TRP A 163 3.47 26.08 -27.02
N PHE A 164 2.45 25.25 -27.25
CA PHE A 164 1.46 25.47 -28.30
C PHE A 164 0.79 26.84 -28.13
N ALA A 165 0.36 27.16 -26.90
CA ALA A 165 -0.20 28.46 -26.56
C ALA A 165 0.78 29.61 -26.80
N VAL A 166 2.07 29.43 -26.47
CA VAL A 166 3.09 30.47 -26.72
C VAL A 166 3.31 30.71 -28.20
N ARG A 167 3.31 29.65 -29.02
CA ARG A 167 3.51 29.72 -30.48
C ARG A 167 2.41 30.48 -31.21
N LEU A 168 1.22 30.60 -30.63
CA LEU A 168 0.15 31.42 -31.18
C LEU A 168 0.53 32.91 -31.19
N VAL A 169 1.25 33.35 -30.14
CA VAL A 169 1.67 34.76 -29.94
C VAL A 169 3.07 35.03 -30.51
N TYR A 170 4.06 34.20 -30.18
CA TYR A 170 5.46 34.41 -30.52
C TYR A 170 6.04 33.33 -31.44
N GLN A 171 7.11 33.64 -32.17
CA GLN A 171 7.99 32.63 -32.75
C GLN A 171 8.88 32.07 -31.65
N ALA A 172 8.59 30.85 -31.20
CA ALA A 172 9.29 30.21 -30.10
C ALA A 172 10.69 29.70 -30.50
N GLY A 173 10.85 29.11 -31.70
CA GLY A 173 12.16 28.66 -32.20
C GLY A 173 12.90 27.76 -31.23
N SER A 174 14.18 28.07 -30.96
CA SER A 174 15.05 27.34 -30.05
C SER A 174 14.65 27.41 -28.57
N TRP A 175 13.75 28.32 -28.18
CA TRP A 175 13.32 28.45 -26.78
C TRP A 175 12.53 27.24 -26.29
N ILE A 176 11.85 26.52 -27.18
CA ILE A 176 11.18 25.25 -26.82
C ILE A 176 12.23 24.27 -26.32
N PHE A 177 13.28 24.04 -27.11
CA PHE A 177 14.36 23.13 -26.75
C PHE A 177 15.11 23.59 -25.50
N LEU A 178 15.42 24.88 -25.37
CA LEU A 178 16.10 25.41 -24.19
C LEU A 178 15.26 25.19 -22.92
N SER A 179 13.97 25.49 -22.97
CA SER A 179 13.09 25.27 -21.82
C SER A 179 12.89 23.80 -21.49
N PHE A 180 12.88 22.91 -22.49
CA PHE A 180 12.82 21.47 -22.28
C PHE A 180 14.05 21.01 -21.48
N LEU A 181 15.24 21.45 -21.90
CA LEU A 181 16.48 21.16 -21.19
C LEU A 181 16.48 21.74 -19.76
N CYS A 182 16.00 22.98 -19.59
CA CYS A 182 15.84 23.57 -18.26
C CYS A 182 14.87 22.78 -17.39
N CYS A 183 13.70 22.37 -17.91
CA CYS A 183 12.74 21.53 -17.19
C CYS A 183 13.35 20.18 -16.79
N LEU A 184 14.15 19.56 -17.67
CA LEU A 184 14.84 18.31 -17.39
C LEU A 184 15.86 18.47 -16.25
N LEU A 185 16.68 19.52 -16.30
CA LEU A 185 17.63 19.83 -15.23
C LEU A 185 16.92 20.15 -13.91
N THR A 186 15.83 20.94 -13.96
CA THR A 186 15.01 21.23 -12.78
C THR A 186 14.39 19.96 -12.21
N ALA A 187 13.85 19.07 -13.04
CA ALA A 187 13.29 17.80 -12.59
C ALA A 187 14.35 16.91 -11.90
N PHE A 188 15.56 16.83 -12.47
CA PHE A 188 16.65 16.07 -11.85
C PHE A 188 17.08 16.68 -10.50
N MET A 189 17.13 18.01 -10.39
CA MET A 189 17.42 18.68 -9.12
C MET A 189 16.30 18.47 -8.09
N LEU A 190 15.03 18.54 -8.51
CA LEU A 190 13.88 18.29 -7.64
C LEU A 190 13.86 16.85 -7.13
N GLN A 191 14.19 15.88 -7.99
CA GLN A 191 14.34 14.48 -7.60
C GLN A 191 15.29 14.32 -6.41
N LEU A 192 16.46 14.95 -6.50
CA LEU A 192 17.51 14.82 -5.48
C LEU A 192 17.17 15.57 -4.18
N THR A 193 16.38 16.64 -4.26
CA THR A 193 16.17 17.57 -3.13
C THR A 193 14.82 17.42 -2.44
N THR A 194 13.81 16.90 -3.13
CA THR A 194 12.42 16.84 -2.64
C THR A 194 11.88 15.42 -2.47
N ALA A 195 12.66 14.39 -2.82
CA ALA A 195 12.29 13.01 -2.56
C ALA A 195 12.19 12.75 -1.06
N VAL A 196 11.11 12.09 -0.65
CA VAL A 196 10.90 11.69 0.75
C VAL A 196 11.43 10.26 0.94
N ASN A 197 12.16 10.05 2.03
CA ASN A 197 12.64 8.73 2.40
C ASN A 197 11.46 7.87 2.90
N GLN A 198 11.18 6.76 2.21
CA GLN A 198 10.13 5.82 2.63
C GLN A 198 10.55 4.87 3.76
N ASP A 199 11.86 4.75 4.03
CA ASP A 199 12.39 3.76 4.97
C ASP A 199 11.91 4.00 6.40
N GLU A 200 11.65 5.25 6.76
CA GLU A 200 11.11 5.60 8.07
C GLU A 200 9.72 5.00 8.26
N LEU A 201 8.80 5.21 7.31
CA LEU A 201 7.46 4.65 7.37
C LEU A 201 7.49 3.11 7.30
N ASN A 202 8.33 2.55 6.41
CA ASN A 202 8.48 1.11 6.27
C ASN A 202 9.01 0.48 7.58
N SER A 203 10.03 1.09 8.22
CA SER A 203 10.62 0.58 9.45
C SER A 203 9.66 0.64 10.63
N VAL A 204 8.87 1.71 10.76
CA VAL A 204 7.81 1.82 11.78
C VAL A 204 6.74 0.75 11.58
N TYR A 205 6.36 0.48 10.33
CA TYR A 205 5.41 -0.59 10.01
C TYR A 205 5.99 -1.97 10.34
N HIS A 206 7.24 -2.26 9.96
CA HIS A 206 7.90 -3.52 10.32
C HIS A 206 8.05 -3.69 11.83
N LEU A 207 8.37 -2.62 12.56
CA LEU A 207 8.46 -2.64 14.02
C LEU A 207 7.09 -2.95 14.65
N ARG A 208 6.00 -2.44 14.09
CA ARG A 208 4.64 -2.75 14.57
C ARG A 208 4.34 -4.25 14.55
N PHE A 209 4.83 -4.97 13.54
CA PHE A 209 4.57 -6.41 13.32
C PHE A 209 5.79 -7.31 13.60
N HIS A 210 6.85 -6.79 14.24
CA HIS A 210 8.09 -7.53 14.43
C HIS A 210 7.90 -8.86 15.19
N LYS A 211 7.00 -8.91 16.19
CA LYS A 211 6.70 -10.16 16.92
C LYS A 211 6.11 -11.23 16.01
N ASP A 212 5.17 -10.84 15.14
CA ASP A 212 4.55 -11.76 14.17
C ASP A 212 5.60 -12.29 13.18
N TYR A 213 6.45 -11.40 12.66
CA TYR A 213 7.51 -11.77 11.71
C TYR A 213 8.56 -12.67 12.33
N ASN A 214 8.99 -12.37 13.55
CA ASN A 214 9.95 -13.20 14.28
C ASN A 214 9.38 -14.60 14.56
N TYR A 215 8.09 -14.70 14.94
CA TYR A 215 7.45 -15.99 15.14
C TYR A 215 7.36 -16.78 13.83
N ILE A 216 6.96 -16.14 12.73
CA ILE A 216 6.95 -16.76 11.39
C ILE A 216 8.35 -17.28 11.06
N ASP A 217 9.37 -16.44 11.13
CA ASP A 217 10.74 -16.81 10.73
C ASP A 217 11.31 -17.93 11.63
N HIS A 218 10.95 -17.93 12.92
CA HIS A 218 11.30 -19.00 13.87
C HIS A 218 10.66 -20.34 13.50
N GLU A 219 9.35 -20.36 13.28
CA GLU A 219 8.62 -21.58 12.91
C GLU A 219 9.06 -22.13 11.55
N LEU A 220 9.33 -21.26 10.57
CA LEU A 220 9.88 -21.68 9.28
C LEU A 220 11.28 -22.29 9.42
N THR A 221 12.08 -21.80 10.37
CA THR A 221 13.41 -22.36 10.66
C THR A 221 13.29 -23.74 11.31
N ILE A 222 12.37 -23.92 12.26
CA ILE A 222 12.06 -25.22 12.87
C ILE A 222 11.55 -26.18 11.80
N ALA A 223 10.63 -25.75 10.94
CA ALA A 223 10.06 -26.55 9.86
C ALA A 223 11.15 -27.12 8.95
N LYS A 224 12.10 -26.29 8.56
CA LYS A 224 13.22 -26.69 7.70
C LYS A 224 14.20 -27.60 8.44
N GLY A 225 14.55 -27.28 9.68
CA GLY A 225 15.57 -28.01 10.44
C GLY A 225 15.10 -29.35 10.99
N LYS A 226 13.92 -29.37 11.62
CA LYS A 226 13.37 -30.55 12.31
C LYS A 226 12.55 -31.45 11.40
N TYR A 227 11.82 -30.86 10.44
CA TYR A 227 10.84 -31.59 9.63
C TYR A 227 11.22 -31.71 8.15
N GLY A 228 12.30 -31.04 7.71
CA GLY A 228 12.71 -31.02 6.30
C GLY A 228 11.72 -30.30 5.38
N VAL A 229 10.82 -29.50 5.94
CA VAL A 229 9.79 -28.77 5.19
C VAL A 229 10.33 -27.40 4.78
N SER A 230 10.32 -27.10 3.48
CA SER A 230 10.69 -25.79 2.95
C SER A 230 9.49 -25.11 2.29
N PHE A 231 9.27 -23.86 2.64
CA PHE A 231 8.25 -23.02 2.02
C PHE A 231 8.85 -22.17 0.91
N ASP A 232 8.10 -21.95 -0.15
CA ASP A 232 8.48 -21.04 -1.22
C ASP A 232 8.39 -19.58 -0.76
N ASN A 233 9.13 -18.69 -1.43
CA ASN A 233 9.19 -17.28 -1.05
C ASN A 233 7.82 -16.59 -1.12
N HIS A 234 6.95 -17.01 -2.03
CA HIS A 234 5.63 -16.40 -2.17
C HIS A 234 4.74 -16.78 -0.96
N THR A 235 4.73 -18.04 -0.53
CA THR A 235 4.05 -18.45 0.71
C THR A 235 4.53 -17.67 1.93
N ILE A 236 5.83 -17.41 2.05
CA ILE A 236 6.43 -16.63 3.15
C ILE A 236 5.99 -15.16 3.08
N GLU A 237 5.97 -14.56 1.88
CA GLU A 237 5.48 -13.20 1.68
C GLU A 237 4.00 -13.07 2.08
N VAL A 238 3.17 -14.01 1.62
CA VAL A 238 1.74 -14.07 1.97
C VAL A 238 1.54 -14.29 3.48
N LEU A 239 2.40 -15.08 4.12
CA LEU A 239 2.40 -15.23 5.58
C LEU A 239 2.70 -13.92 6.32
N LYS A 240 3.49 -13.01 5.74
CA LYS A 240 3.78 -11.69 6.34
C LYS A 240 2.73 -10.63 6.02
N LYS A 241 1.86 -10.85 5.03
CA LYS A 241 0.68 -10.02 4.74
C LYS A 241 -0.49 -10.38 5.66
N ARG A 242 -1.36 -9.43 5.96
CA ARG A 242 -2.49 -9.64 6.89
C ARG A 242 -3.83 -9.51 6.22
N GLU A 243 -4.00 -8.46 5.43
CA GLU A 243 -5.29 -8.00 4.93
C GLU A 243 -5.49 -8.30 3.44
N THR A 244 -4.50 -8.88 2.76
CA THR A 244 -4.56 -9.16 1.33
C THR A 244 -5.43 -10.36 0.98
N GLU A 245 -5.94 -10.39 -0.24
CA GLU A 245 -6.70 -11.52 -0.77
C GLU A 245 -5.89 -12.83 -0.74
N SER A 246 -4.60 -12.83 -1.13
CA SER A 246 -3.73 -14.00 -0.98
C SER A 246 -3.63 -14.52 0.45
N SER A 247 -3.54 -13.63 1.45
CA SER A 247 -3.50 -14.02 2.86
C SER A 247 -4.82 -14.70 3.26
N ILE A 248 -5.96 -14.15 2.84
CA ILE A 248 -7.27 -14.74 3.09
C ILE A 248 -7.42 -16.09 2.38
N GLN A 249 -7.02 -16.19 1.11
CA GLN A 249 -7.07 -17.42 0.33
C GLN A 249 -6.20 -18.51 0.95
N GLN A 250 -5.00 -18.17 1.45
CA GLN A 250 -4.12 -19.09 2.17
C GLN A 250 -4.80 -19.64 3.44
N ILE A 251 -5.45 -18.78 4.23
CA ILE A 251 -6.20 -19.21 5.43
C ILE A 251 -7.34 -20.15 5.04
N VAL A 252 -8.10 -19.82 3.99
CA VAL A 252 -9.21 -20.65 3.51
C VAL A 252 -8.70 -22.00 3.00
N SER A 253 -7.60 -22.04 2.25
CA SER A 253 -7.03 -23.29 1.76
C SER A 253 -6.53 -24.18 2.89
N VAL A 254 -5.89 -23.59 3.91
CA VAL A 254 -5.43 -24.33 5.09
C VAL A 254 -6.62 -24.87 5.87
N LYS A 255 -7.62 -24.04 6.23
CA LYS A 255 -8.85 -24.51 6.90
C LYS A 255 -9.51 -25.66 6.13
N LYS A 256 -9.62 -25.54 4.81
CA LYS A 256 -10.26 -26.56 3.96
C LYS A 256 -9.48 -27.88 3.99
N ALA A 257 -8.15 -27.84 4.01
CA ALA A 257 -7.33 -29.04 4.07
C ALA A 257 -7.63 -29.90 5.32
N PHE A 258 -7.87 -29.27 6.47
CA PHE A 258 -8.26 -29.98 7.71
C PHE A 258 -9.65 -30.63 7.64
N SER A 259 -10.58 -30.02 6.89
CA SER A 259 -11.96 -30.52 6.78
C SER A 259 -12.11 -31.77 5.90
N TYR A 260 -11.09 -32.08 5.08
CA TYR A 260 -11.13 -33.27 4.22
C TYR A 260 -10.86 -34.55 5.00
N ASP A 261 -11.40 -35.66 4.49
CA ASP A 261 -11.18 -36.99 5.05
C ASP A 261 -9.88 -37.62 4.53
N MET A 262 -8.78 -36.88 4.67
CA MET A 262 -7.44 -37.28 4.27
C MET A 262 -6.42 -36.69 5.25
N PRO A 263 -5.26 -37.36 5.45
CA PRO A 263 -4.21 -36.85 6.34
C PRO A 263 -3.66 -35.51 5.84
N VAL A 264 -3.64 -34.51 6.73
CA VAL A 264 -3.03 -33.20 6.44
C VAL A 264 -1.50 -33.29 6.35
N THR A 265 -0.92 -32.51 5.46
CA THR A 265 0.53 -32.46 5.27
C THR A 265 1.20 -31.60 6.34
N MET A 266 2.49 -31.87 6.62
CA MET A 266 3.23 -31.20 7.70
C MET A 266 3.37 -29.69 7.49
N ASP A 267 3.58 -29.24 6.26
CA ASP A 267 3.57 -27.83 5.87
C ASP A 267 2.23 -27.15 6.22
N THR A 268 1.11 -27.80 5.94
CA THR A 268 -0.25 -27.31 6.24
C THR A 268 -0.48 -27.20 7.76
N ILE A 269 0.00 -28.17 8.54
CA ILE A 269 -0.06 -28.13 10.02
C ILE A 269 0.71 -26.90 10.54
N ILE A 270 1.94 -26.70 10.08
CA ILE A 270 2.78 -25.57 10.51
C ILE A 270 2.15 -24.23 10.12
N LEU A 271 1.60 -24.13 8.90
CA LEU A 271 0.87 -22.94 8.45
C LEU A 271 -0.32 -22.64 9.37
N GLN A 272 -1.11 -23.66 9.71
CA GLN A 272 -2.27 -23.52 10.58
C GLN A 272 -1.87 -23.00 11.97
N LYS A 273 -0.78 -23.51 12.54
CA LYS A 273 -0.22 -23.05 13.83
C LYS A 273 0.16 -21.57 13.76
N ILE A 274 0.91 -21.16 12.75
CA ILE A 274 1.32 -19.76 12.51
C ILE A 274 0.11 -18.84 12.34
N ILE A 275 -0.88 -19.27 11.57
CA ILE A 275 -2.10 -18.51 11.27
C ILE A 275 -2.89 -18.21 12.55
N ILE A 276 -3.05 -19.21 13.43
CA ILE A 276 -3.73 -19.03 14.72
C ILE A 276 -2.91 -18.16 15.66
N ARG A 277 -1.60 -18.45 15.82
CA ARG A 277 -0.71 -17.69 16.72
C ARG A 277 -0.77 -16.20 16.45
N ASN A 278 -0.64 -15.82 15.18
CA ASN A 278 -0.59 -14.43 14.74
C ASN A 278 -1.99 -13.81 14.54
N TYR A 279 -3.05 -14.55 14.88
CA TYR A 279 -4.45 -14.15 14.74
C TYR A 279 -4.73 -13.49 13.38
N LYS A 280 -4.45 -14.24 12.32
CA LYS A 280 -4.59 -13.74 10.95
C LYS A 280 -6.05 -13.50 10.56
N LYS A 281 -6.29 -12.38 9.88
CA LYS A 281 -7.64 -11.96 9.48
C LYS A 281 -8.15 -12.86 8.36
N GLY A 282 -9.23 -13.58 8.61
CA GLY A 282 -9.95 -14.32 7.58
C GLY A 282 -10.92 -13.47 6.76
N SER A 283 -11.71 -14.13 5.92
CA SER A 283 -12.72 -13.48 5.08
C SER A 283 -13.74 -12.70 5.91
N TRP A 284 -14.08 -11.49 5.47
CA TRP A 284 -15.07 -10.65 6.14
C TRP A 284 -16.48 -11.08 5.73
N SER A 285 -17.25 -11.61 6.67
CA SER A 285 -18.66 -11.95 6.47
C SER A 285 -19.56 -10.98 7.23
N PHE A 286 -20.45 -10.29 6.52
CA PHE A 286 -21.43 -9.38 7.13
C PHE A 286 -22.57 -10.13 7.85
N PHE A 287 -22.85 -11.37 7.45
CA PHE A 287 -23.93 -12.18 8.00
C PHE A 287 -23.38 -13.16 9.05
N ARG A 288 -24.00 -13.19 10.23
CA ARG A 288 -23.65 -14.11 11.33
C ARG A 288 -22.17 -14.03 11.76
N ARG A 289 -21.65 -12.81 12.01
CA ARG A 289 -20.23 -12.56 12.36
C ARG A 289 -19.65 -13.53 13.41
N ASN A 290 -20.45 -13.92 14.40
CA ASN A 290 -20.05 -14.85 15.47
C ASN A 290 -20.62 -16.27 15.25
N SER A 291 -20.59 -16.76 14.02
CA SER A 291 -20.94 -18.15 13.71
C SER A 291 -19.70 -18.98 13.48
N ILE A 292 -19.80 -20.26 13.81
CA ILE A 292 -18.75 -21.26 13.56
C ILE A 292 -18.40 -21.39 12.07
N GLU A 293 -19.36 -21.14 11.18
CA GLU A 293 -19.16 -21.11 9.72
C GLU A 293 -18.13 -20.05 9.31
N ASN A 294 -18.16 -18.90 9.98
CA ASN A 294 -17.27 -17.76 9.72
C ASN A 294 -15.93 -17.84 10.48
N TRP A 295 -15.73 -18.85 11.33
CA TRP A 295 -14.44 -19.06 11.98
C TRP A 295 -13.36 -19.31 10.92
N PRO A 296 -12.27 -18.54 10.88
CA PRO A 296 -11.35 -18.59 9.74
C PRO A 296 -10.40 -19.79 9.75
N TYR A 297 -10.24 -20.45 10.91
CA TYR A 297 -9.22 -21.48 11.12
C TYR A 297 -9.84 -22.88 11.12
N ALA A 298 -9.00 -23.93 11.16
CA ALA A 298 -9.46 -25.30 11.36
C ALA A 298 -10.31 -25.41 12.64
N LEU A 299 -11.32 -26.29 12.63
CA LEU A 299 -12.15 -26.54 13.79
C LEU A 299 -11.44 -27.51 14.76
N PRO A 300 -11.66 -27.41 16.08
CA PRO A 300 -11.06 -28.32 17.05
C PRO A 300 -11.37 -29.77 16.73
N ILE A 301 -12.60 -30.07 16.29
CA ILE A 301 -13.03 -31.42 15.97
C ILE A 301 -12.36 -31.97 14.71
N ASP A 302 -12.04 -31.11 13.74
CA ASP A 302 -11.31 -31.50 12.54
C ASP A 302 -9.86 -31.81 12.90
N ILE A 303 -9.25 -31.04 13.80
CA ILE A 303 -7.89 -31.32 14.30
C ILE A 303 -7.86 -32.62 15.09
N LEU A 304 -8.85 -32.87 15.96
CA LEU A 304 -8.98 -34.13 16.69
C LEU A 304 -9.08 -35.32 15.72
N LYS A 305 -9.88 -35.19 14.66
CA LYS A 305 -9.98 -36.21 13.61
C LYS A 305 -8.64 -36.44 12.89
N GLN A 306 -7.85 -35.39 12.66
CA GLN A 306 -6.54 -35.52 12.03
C GLN A 306 -5.55 -36.30 12.91
N LEU A 307 -5.68 -36.25 14.24
CA LEU A 307 -4.82 -37.03 15.14
C LEU A 307 -4.96 -38.55 14.92
N ASP A 308 -6.14 -39.04 14.54
CA ASP A 308 -6.37 -40.47 14.28
C ASP A 308 -5.61 -41.00 13.05
N TYR A 309 -5.15 -40.12 12.16
CA TYR A 309 -4.37 -40.50 10.97
C TYR A 309 -2.88 -40.71 11.25
N PHE A 310 -2.39 -40.28 12.41
CA PHE A 310 -0.96 -40.26 12.71
C PHE A 310 -0.63 -41.05 13.98
N ASP A 311 0.61 -41.55 14.06
CA ASP A 311 1.13 -42.12 15.31
C ASP A 311 1.19 -41.01 16.38
N PRO A 312 0.74 -41.25 17.62
CA PRO A 312 0.78 -40.25 18.70
C PRO A 312 2.15 -39.61 18.93
N ASN A 313 3.24 -40.35 18.65
CA ASN A 313 4.61 -39.87 18.81
C ASN A 313 5.19 -39.24 17.52
N SER A 314 4.41 -39.16 16.44
CA SER A 314 4.83 -38.54 15.20
C SER A 314 4.94 -37.01 15.35
N ASN A 315 5.83 -36.40 14.57
CA ASN A 315 5.96 -34.94 14.52
C ASN A 315 4.64 -34.26 14.15
N GLN A 316 3.82 -34.89 13.32
CA GLN A 316 2.50 -34.40 12.93
C GLN A 316 1.55 -34.36 14.13
N ALA A 317 1.46 -35.44 14.90
CA ALA A 317 0.60 -35.49 16.09
C ALA A 317 1.02 -34.45 17.14
N ILE A 318 2.33 -34.30 17.37
CA ILE A 318 2.87 -33.27 18.29
C ILE A 318 2.44 -31.86 17.84
N GLU A 319 2.64 -31.53 16.56
CA GLU A 319 2.28 -30.20 16.05
C GLU A 319 0.75 -29.98 15.97
N LEU A 320 -0.05 -31.03 15.78
CA LEU A 320 -1.52 -30.96 15.87
C LEU A 320 -1.97 -30.63 17.31
N CYS A 321 -1.33 -31.22 18.32
CA CYS A 321 -1.55 -30.86 19.72
C CYS A 321 -1.15 -29.40 19.99
N ASP A 322 -0.02 -28.95 19.43
CA ASP A 322 0.41 -27.54 19.55
C ASP A 322 -0.59 -26.56 18.91
N ILE A 323 -1.26 -26.94 17.81
CA ILE A 323 -2.35 -26.14 17.24
C ILE A 323 -3.50 -26.00 18.24
N LEU A 324 -3.92 -27.08 18.89
CA LEU A 324 -4.99 -27.04 19.90
C LEU A 324 -4.60 -26.17 21.10
N LYS A 325 -3.33 -26.25 21.53
CA LYS A 325 -2.77 -25.36 22.55
C LYS A 325 -2.87 -23.89 22.14
N GLU A 326 -2.49 -23.55 20.91
CA GLU A 326 -2.62 -22.18 20.38
C GLU A 326 -4.08 -21.70 20.32
N MET A 327 -5.03 -22.59 20.04
CA MET A 327 -6.46 -22.28 20.08
C MET A 327 -6.94 -22.00 21.51
N ILE A 328 -6.52 -22.82 22.48
CA ILE A 328 -6.85 -22.63 23.91
C ILE A 328 -6.27 -21.30 24.40
N ASP A 329 -5.00 -21.02 24.10
CA ASP A 329 -4.34 -19.76 24.47
C ASP A 329 -4.99 -18.55 23.80
N LEU A 330 -5.57 -18.72 22.60
CA LEU A 330 -6.32 -17.66 21.94
C LEU A 330 -7.66 -17.39 22.63
N VAL A 331 -8.39 -18.43 23.01
CA VAL A 331 -9.64 -18.29 23.77
C VAL A 331 -9.40 -17.67 25.14
N ASN A 332 -8.33 -18.09 25.82
CA ASN A 332 -7.95 -17.62 27.16
C ASN A 332 -7.21 -16.27 27.15
N THR A 333 -7.07 -15.60 26.01
CA THR A 333 -6.37 -14.31 25.95
C THR A 333 -7.10 -13.27 26.82
N PRO A 334 -6.42 -12.63 27.79
CA PRO A 334 -7.06 -11.66 28.69
C PRO A 334 -7.54 -10.42 27.94
N GLU A 335 -8.59 -9.79 28.46
CA GLU A 335 -9.05 -8.50 27.95
C GLU A 335 -8.01 -7.41 28.26
N ILE A 336 -7.65 -6.65 27.23
CA ILE A 336 -6.81 -5.46 27.35
C ILE A 336 -7.72 -4.24 27.32
N HIS A 337 -7.72 -3.48 28.41
CA HIS A 337 -8.45 -2.22 28.47
C HIS A 337 -7.83 -1.16 27.56
N TRP A 338 -8.67 -0.25 27.06
CA TRP A 338 -8.25 0.79 26.11
C TRP A 338 -7.13 1.69 26.67
N GLU A 339 -7.14 1.94 27.98
CA GLU A 339 -6.14 2.75 28.68
C GLU A 339 -4.73 2.13 28.66
N GLU A 340 -4.64 0.80 28.58
CA GLU A 340 -3.38 0.06 28.64
C GLU A 340 -2.88 -0.37 27.26
N CYS A 341 -3.67 -0.16 26.20
CA CYS A 341 -3.38 -0.63 24.85
C CYS A 341 -1.97 -0.24 24.33
N GLN A 342 -1.41 0.88 24.78
CA GLN A 342 -0.07 1.31 24.37
C GLN A 342 1.06 0.39 24.88
N ASN A 343 0.83 -0.36 25.96
CA ASN A 343 1.81 -1.26 26.56
C ASN A 343 1.89 -2.62 25.86
N PHE A 344 0.96 -2.90 24.95
CA PHE A 344 0.82 -4.19 24.28
C PHE A 344 1.13 -4.11 22.79
N THR A 345 1.72 -5.18 22.29
CA THR A 345 2.00 -5.32 20.86
C THR A 345 0.72 -5.43 20.04
N GLU A 346 0.84 -5.16 18.74
CA GLU A 346 -0.29 -5.24 17.81
C GLU A 346 -0.95 -6.63 17.85
N THR A 347 -0.16 -7.70 17.93
CA THR A 347 -0.66 -9.09 18.02
C THR A 347 -1.47 -9.34 19.29
N GLU A 348 -0.97 -8.90 20.44
CA GLU A 348 -1.66 -9.06 21.74
C GLU A 348 -2.99 -8.31 21.74
N ARG A 349 -3.00 -7.06 21.25
CA ARG A 349 -4.22 -6.26 21.11
C ARG A 349 -5.24 -6.93 20.19
N ARG A 350 -4.79 -7.48 19.05
CA ARG A 350 -5.66 -8.19 18.10
C ARG A 350 -6.24 -9.47 18.69
N ARG A 351 -5.42 -10.27 19.36
CA ARG A 351 -5.87 -11.51 20.03
C ARG A 351 -6.89 -11.20 21.11
N SER A 352 -6.62 -10.21 21.96
CA SER A 352 -7.55 -9.79 23.03
C SER A 352 -8.90 -9.34 22.48
N PHE A 353 -8.90 -8.45 21.48
CA PHE A 353 -10.14 -8.00 20.82
C PHE A 353 -10.88 -9.16 20.15
N GLY A 354 -10.14 -10.06 19.49
CA GLY A 354 -10.67 -11.25 18.85
C GLY A 354 -11.32 -12.23 19.83
N ALA A 355 -10.64 -12.49 20.94
CA ALA A 355 -11.11 -13.36 22.01
C ALA A 355 -12.40 -12.84 22.63
N LYS A 356 -12.55 -11.52 22.78
CA LYS A 356 -13.78 -10.92 23.30
C LYS A 356 -14.95 -10.95 22.32
N TYR A 357 -14.72 -10.61 21.05
CA TYR A 357 -15.82 -10.30 20.13
C TYR A 357 -16.05 -11.28 18.98
N HIS A 358 -15.06 -12.08 18.59
CA HIS A 358 -15.09 -12.82 17.31
C HIS A 358 -15.04 -14.34 17.45
N ILE A 359 -14.64 -14.88 18.60
CA ILE A 359 -14.68 -16.34 18.82
C ILE A 359 -16.14 -16.74 19.12
N PRO A 360 -16.73 -17.69 18.37
CA PRO A 360 -18.12 -18.10 18.57
C PRO A 360 -18.24 -19.15 19.70
N ASP A 361 -19.29 -19.09 20.51
CA ASP A 361 -19.48 -20.01 21.66
C ASP A 361 -19.49 -21.49 21.26
N PRO A 362 -20.11 -21.91 20.13
CA PRO A 362 -20.01 -23.31 19.68
C PRO A 362 -18.58 -23.81 19.45
N LEU A 363 -17.64 -22.92 19.10
CA LEU A 363 -16.22 -23.29 18.96
C LEU A 363 -15.57 -23.51 20.33
N ILE A 364 -15.92 -22.70 21.34
CA ILE A 364 -15.44 -22.87 22.71
C ILE A 364 -15.90 -24.21 23.26
N GLU A 365 -17.17 -24.56 23.07
CA GLU A 365 -17.73 -25.84 23.50
C GLU A 365 -17.07 -27.03 22.77
N GLN A 366 -16.82 -26.92 21.46
CA GLN A 366 -16.03 -27.93 20.74
C GLN A 366 -14.61 -28.07 21.30
N LEU A 367 -13.95 -26.96 21.65
CA LEU A 367 -12.61 -26.99 22.18
C LEU A 367 -12.55 -27.62 23.59
N LYS A 368 -13.59 -27.40 24.42
CA LYS A 368 -13.75 -28.06 25.72
C LYS A 368 -13.90 -29.58 25.58
N ASP A 369 -14.80 -30.05 24.71
CA ASP A 369 -15.01 -31.48 24.42
C ASP A 369 -13.75 -32.14 23.86
N VAL A 370 -13.06 -31.52 22.90
CA VAL A 370 -11.80 -32.04 22.35
C VAL A 370 -10.72 -32.12 23.43
N ARG A 371 -10.60 -31.10 24.28
CA ARG A 371 -9.64 -31.10 25.40
C ARG A 371 -9.94 -32.25 26.37
N GLU A 372 -11.18 -32.44 26.77
CA GLU A 372 -11.58 -33.50 27.70
C GLU A 372 -11.22 -34.88 27.14
N ARG A 373 -11.57 -35.15 25.87
CA ARG A 373 -11.23 -36.41 25.19
C ARG A 373 -9.72 -36.67 25.12
N LEU A 374 -8.91 -35.63 24.88
CA LEU A 374 -7.45 -35.77 24.84
C LEU A 374 -6.85 -36.00 26.23
N LEU A 375 -7.46 -35.47 27.29
CA LEU A 375 -7.02 -35.72 28.66
C LEU A 375 -7.40 -37.12 29.16
N GLU A 376 -8.47 -37.70 28.63
CA GLU A 376 -8.90 -39.09 28.91
C GLU A 376 -8.13 -40.13 28.09
N ASP A 377 -7.49 -39.73 26.99
CA ASP A 377 -6.75 -40.62 26.11
C ASP A 377 -5.29 -40.77 26.56
N ASP A 378 -4.96 -41.95 27.12
CA ASP A 378 -3.61 -42.30 27.58
C ASP A 378 -2.51 -42.08 26.51
N ARG A 379 -2.86 -42.13 25.21
CA ARG A 379 -1.92 -41.89 24.10
C ARG A 379 -1.35 -40.47 24.10
N TYR A 380 -2.07 -39.51 24.65
CA TYR A 380 -1.72 -38.08 24.66
C TYR A 380 -1.46 -37.55 26.08
N ALA A 381 -1.24 -38.43 27.05
CA ALA A 381 -0.99 -38.07 28.44
C ALA A 381 0.18 -37.08 28.61
N ASP A 382 1.21 -37.15 27.77
CA ASP A 382 2.36 -36.23 27.80
C ASP A 382 1.96 -34.76 27.51
N PHE A 383 0.84 -34.53 26.80
CA PHE A 383 0.31 -33.20 26.50
C PHE A 383 -0.68 -32.68 27.55
N SER A 384 -0.99 -33.47 28.59
CA SER A 384 -2.01 -33.09 29.57
C SER A 384 -1.68 -31.79 30.30
N ASN A 385 -0.38 -31.50 30.48
CA ASN A 385 0.11 -30.30 31.14
C ASN A 385 0.09 -29.06 30.22
N ASP A 386 -0.01 -29.25 28.91
CA ASP A 386 -0.01 -28.18 27.91
C ASP A 386 -1.41 -27.64 27.63
N PHE A 387 -2.46 -28.39 27.96
CA PHE A 387 -3.85 -28.00 27.75
C PHE A 387 -4.46 -27.31 28.98
N ASN A 388 -4.18 -26.01 29.09
CA ASN A 388 -4.79 -25.11 30.07
C ASN A 388 -6.33 -25.26 30.11
N ALA A 389 -6.92 -25.05 31.29
CA ALA A 389 -8.38 -24.97 31.41
C ALA A 389 -8.92 -23.81 30.56
N ILE A 390 -10.04 -24.03 29.89
CA ILE A 390 -10.67 -23.00 29.05
C ILE A 390 -11.55 -22.15 29.97
N ASN A 391 -11.28 -20.86 30.03
CA ASN A 391 -12.02 -19.93 30.88
C ASN A 391 -13.43 -19.75 30.33
N ASP A 392 -14.43 -19.79 31.22
CA ASP A 392 -15.78 -19.37 30.88
C ASP A 392 -15.80 -17.86 30.62
N ARG A 393 -16.61 -17.45 29.63
CA ARG A 393 -16.83 -16.02 29.36
C ARG A 393 -17.81 -15.47 30.39
N GLU A 394 -17.39 -14.42 31.10
CA GLU A 394 -18.27 -13.59 31.95
C GLU A 394 -19.23 -12.71 31.14
#